data_AF-A0A7W0VQD0-F1
#
_entry.id   AF-A0A7W0VQD0-F1
#
_cell.length_a   1.000
_cell.length_b   1.000
_cell.length_c   1.000
_cell.angle_alpha   90.00
_cell.angle_beta   90.00
_cell.angle_gamma   90.00
#
_symmetry.space_group_name_H-M   'P 1'
#
loop_
_entity.id
_entity.type
_entity.pdbx_description
1 polymer ?
#
loop_
_entity_poly.entity_id
_entity_poly.type
_entity_poly.pdbx_seq_one_letter_code
_entity_poly.pdbx_strand_id
1 'polypeptide(L)'
;MLPRLLVIVITLAACGDDGVKDASVDIDNGSCGDQLRFTGELVDWDTHTMFCGVKDAVLEVDGGQGSMDTTAPNGRYDLCLPAANQFTRLNVTFAAAASACTQPASMYTLPVIIYADHGVIKAGAAYVARAMTMARQMSYFTMIQQTFDATRGQVLVHVHGTKFPKITLSADHGPPQIVSARTWAPGDSGSDIFFPNVAVGTGKVKLQIAGGGAGQTEIPVVAGTITNVAVLPN
;
A
#
# COMPACT_ATOMS: atom_id res chain seq x y z
N MET A 1 2.83 52.55 -57.19
CA MET A 1 3.65 52.55 -55.97
C MET A 1 3.09 51.47 -55.06
N LEU A 2 3.71 50.28 -55.07
CA LEU A 2 3.35 49.12 -54.23
C LEU A 2 4.33 49.07 -53.04
N PRO A 3 3.87 48.78 -51.81
CA PRO A 3 4.77 48.52 -50.70
C PRO A 3 5.37 47.11 -50.81
N ARG A 4 6.71 47.03 -50.68
CA ARG A 4 7.47 45.78 -50.55
C ARG A 4 7.18 45.14 -49.20
N LEU A 5 6.59 43.95 -49.20
CA LEU A 5 6.47 43.09 -48.02
C LEU A 5 7.75 42.27 -47.89
N LEU A 6 8.53 42.52 -46.82
CA LEU A 6 9.71 41.74 -46.46
C LEU A 6 9.26 40.51 -45.65
N VAL A 7 9.35 39.32 -46.24
CA VAL A 7 9.07 38.05 -45.54
C VAL A 7 10.37 37.57 -44.89
N ILE A 8 10.41 37.60 -43.55
CA ILE A 8 11.49 37.00 -42.76
C ILE A 8 11.16 35.52 -42.60
N VAL A 9 11.93 34.66 -43.27
CA VAL A 9 11.90 33.21 -43.05
C VAL A 9 12.65 32.93 -41.75
N ILE A 10 11.92 32.71 -40.67
CA ILE A 10 12.50 32.16 -39.43
C ILE A 10 12.64 30.66 -39.64
N THR A 11 13.88 30.20 -39.80
CA THR A 11 14.23 28.79 -39.73
C THR A 11 13.99 28.31 -38.30
N LEU A 12 12.89 27.57 -38.07
CA LEU A 12 12.71 26.78 -36.87
C LEU A 12 13.81 25.71 -36.86
N ALA A 13 14.78 25.89 -35.97
CA ALA A 13 15.76 24.88 -35.66
C ALA A 13 15.03 23.64 -35.15
N ALA A 14 15.21 22.54 -35.88
CA ALA A 14 14.92 21.20 -35.41
C ALA A 14 15.85 20.90 -34.22
N CYS A 15 15.29 20.77 -33.02
CA CYS A 15 15.82 19.90 -31.98
C CYS A 15 15.02 18.60 -32.15
N GLY A 16 15.59 17.50 -32.64
CA GLY A 16 16.79 16.89 -32.09
C GLY A 16 16.32 15.96 -30.98
N ASP A 17 15.85 14.78 -31.38
CA ASP A 17 15.42 13.68 -30.54
C ASP A 17 16.66 13.04 -29.91
N ASP A 18 17.07 13.53 -28.75
CA ASP A 18 18.10 12.91 -27.93
C ASP A 18 17.44 12.40 -26.65
N GLY A 19 17.26 11.07 -26.61
CA GLY A 19 16.58 10.30 -25.58
C GLY A 19 16.73 10.86 -24.17
N VAL A 20 15.68 11.48 -23.68
CA VAL A 20 15.55 11.81 -22.27
C VAL A 20 15.04 10.55 -21.59
N LYS A 21 15.98 9.84 -20.97
CA LYS A 21 15.69 8.97 -19.83
C LYS A 21 14.75 9.77 -18.92
N ASP A 22 13.49 9.36 -18.80
CA ASP A 22 12.51 10.02 -17.94
C ASP A 22 13.21 10.41 -16.64
N ALA A 23 13.23 11.70 -16.33
CA ALA A 23 13.80 12.16 -15.07
C ALA A 23 13.16 11.30 -13.98
N SER A 24 13.99 10.63 -13.18
CA SER A 24 13.50 9.87 -12.03
C SER A 24 12.56 10.79 -11.26
N VAL A 25 11.35 10.30 -10.94
CA VAL A 25 10.36 11.03 -10.15
C VAL A 25 11.10 11.72 -9.01
N ASP A 26 11.15 13.06 -9.04
CA ASP A 26 11.72 13.85 -7.97
C ASP A 26 10.76 13.72 -6.80
N ILE A 27 11.01 12.73 -5.94
CA ILE A 27 10.34 12.68 -4.66
C ILE A 27 10.81 13.92 -3.93
N ASP A 28 9.90 14.89 -3.76
CA ASP A 28 10.09 15.99 -2.83
C ASP A 28 10.29 15.39 -1.43
N ASN A 29 11.57 15.21 -1.12
CA ASN A 29 12.02 14.59 0.11
C ASN A 29 11.79 15.51 1.32
N GLY A 30 11.28 16.73 1.09
CA GLY A 30 10.81 17.65 2.10
C GLY A 30 11.77 17.78 3.29
N SER A 31 11.24 17.59 4.50
CA SER A 31 12.00 17.62 5.75
C SER A 31 12.77 16.34 6.08
N CYS A 32 12.72 15.30 5.23
CA CYS A 32 13.37 14.02 5.51
C CYS A 32 14.90 14.03 5.28
N GLY A 33 15.46 15.12 4.76
CA GLY A 33 16.91 15.22 4.51
C GLY A 33 17.38 14.12 3.56
N ASP A 34 18.25 13.22 4.05
CA ASP A 34 18.76 12.08 3.28
C ASP A 34 17.92 10.79 3.43
N GLN A 35 16.87 10.81 4.26
CA GLN A 35 15.95 9.68 4.47
C GLN A 35 14.90 9.64 3.36
N LEU A 36 14.28 8.48 3.10
CA LEU A 36 13.21 8.38 2.12
C LEU A 36 11.88 8.85 2.71
N ARG A 37 11.30 9.92 2.18
CA ARG A 37 9.93 10.31 2.53
C ARG A 37 8.92 9.26 2.09
N PHE A 38 8.07 8.84 3.00
CA PHE A 38 7.01 7.86 2.79
C PHE A 38 5.68 8.44 3.24
N THR A 39 4.77 8.59 2.30
CA THR A 39 3.39 9.02 2.57
C THR A 39 2.41 7.93 2.16
N GLY A 40 1.26 7.92 2.81
CA GLY A 40 0.20 6.99 2.48
C GLY A 40 -1.03 7.22 3.32
N GLU A 41 -1.98 6.30 3.20
CA GLU A 41 -3.24 6.32 3.92
C GLU A 41 -3.45 4.96 4.59
N LEU A 42 -3.75 4.98 5.89
CA LEU A 42 -4.27 3.83 6.64
C LEU A 42 -5.77 4.00 6.78
N VAL A 43 -6.54 3.14 6.12
CA VAL A 43 -8.00 3.27 6.06
C VAL A 43 -8.68 2.04 6.65
N ASP A 44 -9.85 2.25 7.24
CA ASP A 44 -10.74 1.14 7.61
C ASP A 44 -11.25 0.49 6.32
N TRP A 45 -11.35 -0.84 6.33
CA TRP A 45 -12.01 -1.56 5.26
C TRP A 45 -13.51 -1.23 5.16
N ASP A 46 -14.14 -0.87 6.27
CA ASP A 46 -15.51 -0.40 6.32
C ASP A 46 -15.61 1.05 5.86
N THR A 47 -15.62 1.24 4.54
CA THR A 47 -16.01 2.52 3.97
C THR A 47 -17.49 2.47 3.63
N HIS A 48 -18.31 2.72 4.65
CA HIS A 48 -19.73 3.06 4.46
C HIS A 48 -19.83 4.36 3.64
N THR A 49 -19.78 4.26 2.30
CA THR A 49 -20.01 5.36 1.32
C THR A 49 -19.10 6.59 1.42
N MET A 50 -18.33 6.73 2.48
CA MET A 50 -17.44 7.84 2.77
C MET A 50 -16.08 7.26 3.10
N PHE A 51 -15.04 7.92 2.61
CA PHE A 51 -13.67 7.63 2.99
C PHE A 51 -13.54 7.61 4.52
N CYS A 52 -13.00 6.52 5.08
CA CYS A 52 -12.81 6.39 6.53
C CYS A 52 -11.37 6.06 6.87
N GLY A 53 -10.63 7.11 7.23
CA GLY A 53 -9.27 6.99 7.72
C GLY A 53 -9.24 6.43 9.13
N VAL A 54 -8.26 5.57 9.41
CA VAL A 54 -7.97 5.18 10.78
C VAL A 54 -7.26 6.35 11.44
N LYS A 55 -7.94 7.02 12.38
CA LYS A 55 -7.40 8.15 13.13
C LYS A 55 -6.54 7.68 14.31
N ASP A 56 -5.51 8.46 14.65
CA ASP A 56 -4.69 8.32 15.86
C ASP A 56 -3.95 6.96 15.96
N ALA A 57 -3.82 6.23 14.84
CA ALA A 57 -2.93 5.09 14.77
C ALA A 57 -1.48 5.57 14.64
N VAL A 58 -0.61 5.00 15.47
CA VAL A 58 0.83 5.27 15.50
C VAL A 58 1.54 4.29 14.60
N LEU A 59 2.32 4.79 13.64
CA LEU A 59 3.20 4.02 12.79
C LEU A 59 4.62 4.19 13.31
N GLU A 60 5.31 3.09 13.60
CA GLU A 60 6.68 3.11 14.10
C GLU A 60 7.59 2.22 13.24
N VAL A 61 8.77 2.75 12.86
CA VAL A 61 9.80 1.98 12.15
C VAL A 61 10.39 0.90 13.06
N ASP A 62 10.25 -0.37 12.66
CA ASP A 62 10.77 -1.51 13.42
C ASP A 62 12.30 -1.45 13.54
N GLY A 63 12.81 -1.55 14.76
CA GLY A 63 14.24 -1.41 15.07
C GLY A 63 14.84 -0.02 14.83
N GLY A 64 14.03 0.98 14.49
CA GLY A 64 14.46 2.36 14.27
C GLY A 64 14.62 3.17 15.56
N GLN A 65 15.36 4.29 15.50
CA GLN A 65 15.52 5.25 16.60
C GLN A 65 14.26 6.12 16.84
N GLY A 66 13.07 5.52 16.89
CA GLY A 66 11.82 6.24 17.18
C GLY A 66 11.27 7.12 16.04
N SER A 67 11.60 6.83 14.77
CA SER A 67 10.87 7.45 13.65
C SER A 67 9.44 6.94 13.67
N MET A 68 8.53 7.83 14.05
CA MET A 68 7.11 7.54 14.20
C MET A 68 6.27 8.67 13.62
N ASP A 69 5.10 8.33 13.13
CA ASP A 69 4.05 9.28 12.79
C ASP A 69 2.71 8.80 13.37
N THR A 70 1.78 9.74 13.54
CA THR A 70 0.42 9.45 13.98
C THR A 70 -0.56 9.89 12.90
N THR A 71 -1.39 8.95 12.47
CA THR A 71 -2.38 9.20 11.41
C THR A 71 -3.36 10.31 11.75
N ALA A 72 -3.57 11.20 10.79
CA ALA A 72 -4.60 12.23 10.85
C ALA A 72 -6.03 11.63 10.83
N PRO A 73 -7.10 12.42 11.05
CA PRO A 73 -8.49 11.91 10.97
C PRO A 73 -8.85 11.25 9.64
N ASN A 74 -8.17 11.60 8.56
CA ASN A 74 -8.31 10.97 7.25
C ASN A 74 -7.30 9.83 7.04
N GLY A 75 -6.68 9.29 8.09
CA GLY A 75 -5.78 8.14 7.99
C GLY A 75 -4.44 8.43 7.32
N ARG A 76 -4.18 9.67 6.90
CA ARG A 76 -2.92 10.05 6.26
C ARG A 76 -1.77 10.02 7.25
N TYR A 77 -0.63 9.59 6.76
CA TYR A 77 0.66 9.65 7.46
C TYR A 77 1.76 10.14 6.51
N ASP A 78 2.82 10.71 7.09
CA ASP A 78 4.03 11.20 6.44
C ASP A 78 5.23 10.92 7.36
N LEU A 79 6.05 9.94 7.00
CA LEU A 79 7.22 9.54 7.78
C LEU A 79 8.48 9.44 6.94
N CYS A 80 9.61 9.56 7.61
CA CYS A 80 10.92 9.41 6.98
C CYS A 80 11.49 8.01 7.28
N LEU A 81 11.77 7.25 6.23
CA LEU A 81 12.32 5.89 6.29
C LEU A 81 13.84 5.90 6.09
N PRO A 82 14.60 5.02 6.78
CA PRO A 82 16.04 4.90 6.56
C PRO A 82 16.38 4.54 5.11
N ALA A 83 16.98 5.47 4.35
CA ALA A 83 17.17 5.32 2.88
C ALA A 83 18.13 4.21 2.46
N ALA A 84 18.96 3.70 3.38
CA ALA A 84 19.90 2.61 3.11
C ALA A 84 19.20 1.24 2.99
N ASN A 85 17.95 1.13 3.42
CA ASN A 85 17.21 -0.12 3.37
C ASN A 85 16.50 -0.29 2.01
N GLN A 86 16.37 -1.53 1.55
CA GLN A 86 15.47 -1.82 0.43
C GLN A 86 14.00 -1.88 0.88
N PHE A 87 13.80 -2.32 2.12
CA PHE A 87 12.49 -2.52 2.72
C PHE A 87 12.47 -1.97 4.14
N THR A 88 11.34 -1.42 4.57
CA THR A 88 11.16 -1.00 5.95
C THR A 88 9.86 -1.56 6.50
N ARG A 89 9.95 -2.20 7.65
CA ARG A 89 8.79 -2.65 8.41
C ARG A 89 8.33 -1.53 9.32
N LEU A 90 7.04 -1.23 9.26
CA LEU A 90 6.37 -0.40 10.23
C LEU A 90 5.41 -1.26 11.04
N ASN A 91 5.47 -1.12 12.35
CA ASN A 91 4.47 -1.67 13.25
C ASN A 91 3.41 -0.59 13.49
N VAL A 92 2.14 -0.95 13.37
CA VAL A 92 1.02 -0.04 13.58
C VAL A 92 0.36 -0.37 14.91
N THR A 93 0.29 0.64 15.78
CA THR A 93 -0.44 0.57 17.05
C THR A 93 -1.68 1.44 16.97
N PHE A 94 -2.84 0.86 17.24
CA PHE A 94 -4.11 1.58 17.21
C PHE A 94 -4.42 2.26 18.53
N ALA A 95 -5.13 3.39 18.48
CA ALA A 95 -5.73 3.98 19.66
C ALA A 95 -6.73 3.00 20.32
N ALA A 96 -6.82 3.01 21.65
CA ALA A 96 -7.73 2.14 22.40
C ALA A 96 -9.22 2.51 22.23
N ALA A 97 -9.53 3.65 21.62
CA ALA A 97 -10.90 4.08 21.36
C ALA A 97 -11.54 3.27 20.23
N ALA A 98 -12.86 3.07 20.31
CA ALA A 98 -13.60 2.41 19.24
C ALA A 98 -13.59 3.27 17.96
N SER A 99 -13.45 2.61 16.81
CA SER A 99 -13.53 3.23 15.50
C SER A 99 -14.96 3.70 15.21
N ALA A 100 -15.10 4.97 14.85
CA ALA A 100 -16.35 5.52 14.33
C ALA A 100 -16.63 5.08 12.87
N CYS A 101 -15.68 4.44 12.20
CA CYS A 101 -15.83 3.95 10.83
C CYS A 101 -16.80 2.77 10.70
N THR A 102 -17.08 2.09 11.81
CA THR A 102 -17.91 0.89 11.81
C THR A 102 -19.23 1.12 12.54
N GLN A 103 -20.28 0.43 12.09
CA GLN A 103 -21.60 0.43 12.74
C GLN A 103 -22.04 -1.02 12.96
N PRO A 104 -22.14 -1.49 14.22
CA PRO A 104 -21.82 -0.76 15.46
C PRO A 104 -20.32 -0.45 15.59
N ALA A 105 -19.98 0.60 16.35
CA ALA A 105 -18.60 0.99 16.61
C ALA A 105 -17.80 -0.17 17.22
N SER A 106 -16.55 -0.34 16.80
CA SER A 106 -15.71 -1.48 17.18
C SER A 106 -14.22 -1.10 17.20
N MET A 107 -13.42 -1.83 17.96
CA MET A 107 -11.98 -1.58 18.10
C MET A 107 -11.18 -2.35 17.04
N TYR A 108 -10.02 -1.81 16.68
CA TYR A 108 -9.01 -2.55 15.92
C TYR A 108 -8.23 -3.45 16.89
N THR A 109 -8.37 -4.76 16.73
CA THR A 109 -7.75 -5.75 17.62
C THR A 109 -6.66 -6.56 16.95
N LEU A 110 -6.63 -6.59 15.62
CA LEU A 110 -5.54 -7.22 14.86
C LEU A 110 -4.41 -6.21 14.68
N PRO A 111 -3.18 -6.53 15.12
CA PRO A 111 -2.01 -5.75 14.76
C PRO A 111 -1.89 -5.62 13.23
N VAL A 112 -1.33 -4.49 12.80
CA VAL A 112 -1.01 -4.23 11.39
C VAL A 112 0.49 -4.04 11.24
N ILE A 113 1.04 -4.69 10.22
CA ILE A 113 2.37 -4.42 9.68
C ILE A 113 2.18 -3.73 8.34
N ILE A 114 2.90 -2.63 8.12
CA ILE A 114 3.12 -2.06 6.79
C ILE A 114 4.53 -2.43 6.36
N TYR A 115 4.67 -3.18 5.27
CA TYR A 115 5.97 -3.58 4.76
C TYR A 115 6.28 -2.78 3.50
N ALA A 116 6.97 -1.66 3.71
CA ALA A 116 7.22 -0.63 2.72
C ALA A 116 8.41 -0.99 1.83
N ASP A 117 8.19 -1.07 0.53
CA ASP A 117 9.23 -1.25 -0.49
C ASP A 117 9.71 0.12 -0.98
N HIS A 118 11.01 0.37 -0.84
CA HIS A 118 11.60 1.65 -1.20
C HIS A 118 11.61 1.89 -2.71
N GLY A 119 11.69 0.85 -3.53
CA GLY A 119 11.56 0.96 -4.98
C GLY A 119 10.14 1.35 -5.40
N VAL A 120 9.13 0.81 -4.72
CA VAL A 120 7.72 1.16 -4.95
C VAL A 120 7.45 2.61 -4.56
N ILE A 121 7.97 3.06 -3.42
CA ILE A 121 7.87 4.46 -2.98
C ILE A 121 8.60 5.38 -3.98
N LYS A 122 9.82 5.00 -4.40
CA LYS A 122 10.64 5.78 -5.35
C LYS A 122 10.01 5.95 -6.73
N ALA A 123 9.17 5.01 -7.13
CA ALA A 123 8.39 5.11 -8.35
C ALA A 123 7.10 5.94 -8.20
N GLY A 124 6.85 6.55 -7.03
CA GLY A 124 5.70 7.44 -6.79
C GLY A 124 4.38 6.71 -6.57
N ALA A 125 4.41 5.42 -6.23
CA ALA A 125 3.20 4.65 -5.99
C ALA A 125 2.43 5.17 -4.77
N ALA A 126 1.12 5.31 -4.93
CA ALA A 126 0.22 5.53 -3.80
C ALA A 126 0.22 4.30 -2.89
N TYR A 127 0.33 4.53 -1.58
CA TYR A 127 0.27 3.47 -0.58
C TYR A 127 -1.03 3.55 0.22
N VAL A 128 -1.88 2.54 0.05
CA VAL A 128 -3.14 2.41 0.80
C VAL A 128 -3.04 1.14 1.65
N ALA A 129 -2.78 1.32 2.93
CA ALA A 129 -2.84 0.26 3.93
C ALA A 129 -4.25 0.15 4.48
N ARG A 130 -4.68 -1.07 4.83
CA ARG A 130 -5.98 -1.28 5.46
C ARG A 130 -5.90 -2.02 6.78
N ALA A 131 -6.85 -1.66 7.64
CA ALA A 131 -7.13 -2.32 8.91
C ALA A 131 -8.59 -2.76 8.95
N MET A 132 -8.91 -3.69 9.84
CA MET A 132 -10.29 -4.10 10.11
C MET A 132 -10.54 -4.14 11.61
N THR A 133 -11.73 -3.69 12.03
CA THR A 133 -12.17 -3.84 13.41
C THR A 133 -12.58 -5.28 13.70
N MET A 134 -12.65 -5.64 14.98
CA MET A 134 -13.08 -6.96 15.43
C MET A 134 -14.48 -7.34 14.91
N ALA A 135 -15.44 -6.39 14.92
CA ALA A 135 -16.77 -6.62 14.39
C ALA A 135 -16.73 -6.97 12.89
N ARG A 136 -15.85 -6.30 12.13
CA ARG A 136 -15.73 -6.50 10.69
C ARG A 136 -14.99 -7.77 10.31
N GLN A 137 -13.96 -8.13 11.05
CA GLN A 137 -13.24 -9.38 10.86
C GLN A 137 -14.21 -10.57 10.78
N MET A 138 -15.10 -10.74 11.76
CA MET A 138 -16.06 -11.84 11.74
C MET A 138 -16.99 -11.79 10.53
N SER A 139 -17.48 -10.60 10.17
CA SER A 139 -18.40 -10.42 9.03
C SER A 139 -17.72 -10.71 7.68
N TYR A 140 -16.47 -10.31 7.50
CA TYR A 140 -15.73 -10.52 6.25
C TYR A 140 -15.37 -11.99 6.06
N PHE A 141 -14.86 -12.65 7.10
CA PHE A 141 -14.57 -14.08 7.02
C PHE A 141 -15.84 -14.89 6.72
N THR A 142 -16.97 -14.53 7.32
CA THR A 142 -18.27 -15.13 6.95
C THR A 142 -18.64 -14.89 5.48
N MET A 143 -18.46 -13.67 4.98
CA MET A 143 -18.77 -13.31 3.58
C MET A 143 -17.99 -14.14 2.56
N ILE A 144 -16.73 -14.41 2.85
CA ILE A 144 -15.83 -15.20 1.98
C ILE A 144 -15.90 -16.71 2.27
N GLN A 145 -16.84 -17.12 3.12
CA GLN A 145 -17.06 -18.52 3.53
C GLN A 145 -15.80 -19.17 4.10
N GLN A 146 -15.10 -18.43 4.96
CA GLN A 146 -13.93 -18.87 5.70
C GLN A 146 -14.14 -18.63 7.20
N THR A 147 -13.39 -19.35 8.03
CA THR A 147 -13.28 -19.04 9.47
C THR A 147 -11.97 -18.31 9.70
N PHE A 148 -11.99 -17.21 10.45
CA PHE A 148 -10.76 -16.53 10.84
C PHE A 148 -9.90 -17.47 11.69
N ASP A 149 -8.63 -17.62 11.33
CA ASP A 149 -7.64 -18.40 12.08
C ASP A 149 -6.57 -17.48 12.68
N ALA A 150 -6.63 -17.30 14.00
CA ALA A 150 -5.69 -16.46 14.75
C ALA A 150 -4.25 -17.00 14.73
N THR A 151 -4.05 -18.28 14.43
CA THR A 151 -2.72 -18.90 14.32
C THR A 151 -2.05 -18.63 12.97
N ARG A 152 -2.81 -18.07 12.02
CA ARG A 152 -2.37 -17.75 10.66
C ARG A 152 -2.30 -16.23 10.49
N GLY A 153 -1.48 -15.80 9.54
CA GLY A 153 -1.39 -14.38 9.18
C GLY A 153 -2.41 -14.00 8.12
N GLN A 154 -2.53 -12.72 7.86
CA GLN A 154 -3.38 -12.15 6.82
C GLN A 154 -2.51 -11.26 5.94
N VAL A 155 -2.69 -11.29 4.62
CA VAL A 155 -1.90 -10.44 3.72
C VAL A 155 -2.83 -9.61 2.86
N LEU A 156 -2.57 -8.31 2.80
CA LEU A 156 -3.16 -7.39 1.85
C LEU A 156 -2.12 -6.90 0.88
N VAL A 157 -2.40 -7.02 -0.42
CA VAL A 157 -1.58 -6.48 -1.49
C VAL A 157 -2.34 -5.36 -2.17
N HIS A 158 -1.79 -4.15 -2.11
CA HIS A 158 -2.22 -3.01 -2.92
C HIS A 158 -1.42 -3.00 -4.23
N VAL A 159 -2.10 -3.08 -5.36
CA VAL A 159 -1.51 -2.99 -6.70
C VAL A 159 -1.72 -1.57 -7.21
N HIS A 160 -0.62 -0.82 -7.34
CA HIS A 160 -0.68 0.55 -7.84
C HIS A 160 -0.80 0.60 -9.37
N GLY A 161 -1.60 1.54 -9.88
CA GLY A 161 -1.79 1.77 -11.31
C GLY A 161 -3.06 1.14 -11.88
N THR A 162 -3.07 0.89 -13.20
CA THR A 162 -4.25 0.39 -13.93
C THR A 162 -4.11 -1.04 -14.43
N LYS A 163 -2.91 -1.63 -14.30
CA LYS A 163 -2.66 -3.04 -14.62
C LYS A 163 -2.83 -3.86 -13.35
N PHE A 164 -3.63 -4.91 -13.43
CA PHE A 164 -3.87 -5.81 -12.29
C PHE A 164 -3.40 -7.22 -12.63
N PRO A 165 -2.08 -7.48 -12.59
CA PRO A 165 -1.57 -8.81 -12.81
C PRO A 165 -2.05 -9.74 -11.69
N LYS A 166 -2.01 -11.04 -12.00
CA LYS A 166 -2.20 -12.08 -11.00
C LYS A 166 -1.13 -11.99 -9.92
N ILE A 167 -1.55 -11.97 -8.66
CA ILE A 167 -0.68 -12.03 -7.48
C ILE A 167 -0.81 -13.40 -6.84
N THR A 168 0.32 -14.03 -6.49
CA THR A 168 0.31 -15.30 -5.76
C THR A 168 1.25 -15.28 -4.57
N LEU A 169 0.88 -16.04 -3.54
CA LEU A 169 1.73 -16.31 -2.39
C LEU A 169 2.22 -17.76 -2.43
N SER A 170 3.44 -18.02 -1.96
CA SER A 170 4.00 -19.38 -1.92
C SER A 170 3.50 -20.24 -0.77
N ALA A 171 2.87 -19.63 0.23
CA ALA A 171 2.36 -20.33 1.41
C ALA A 171 0.91 -20.78 1.18
N ASP A 172 0.49 -21.81 1.91
CA ASP A 172 -0.93 -22.19 1.96
C ASP A 172 -1.78 -21.02 2.48
N HIS A 173 -2.94 -20.79 1.87
CA HIS A 173 -3.88 -19.75 2.26
C HIS A 173 -5.30 -20.07 1.76
N GLY A 174 -6.31 -19.42 2.35
CA GLY A 174 -7.67 -19.50 1.81
C GLY A 174 -7.78 -18.81 0.43
N PRO A 175 -8.88 -19.00 -0.32
CA PRO A 175 -9.01 -18.41 -1.65
C PRO A 175 -8.81 -16.88 -1.62
N PRO A 176 -7.94 -16.33 -2.49
CA PRO A 176 -7.69 -14.89 -2.52
C PRO A 176 -8.96 -14.13 -2.93
N GLN A 177 -9.08 -12.92 -2.40
CA GLN A 177 -10.25 -12.07 -2.59
C GLN A 177 -9.82 -10.74 -3.22
N ILE A 178 -10.44 -10.36 -4.32
CA ILE A 178 -10.41 -8.98 -4.80
C ILE A 178 -11.35 -8.18 -3.91
N VAL A 179 -10.81 -7.12 -3.32
CA VAL A 179 -11.53 -6.34 -2.32
C VAL A 179 -11.78 -4.93 -2.82
N SER A 180 -13.00 -4.46 -2.59
CA SER A 180 -13.34 -3.04 -2.62
C SER A 180 -13.97 -2.64 -1.28
N ALA A 181 -14.32 -1.36 -1.16
CA ALA A 181 -15.12 -0.82 -0.08
C ALA A 181 -16.37 -1.64 0.28
N ARG A 182 -16.99 -2.31 -0.71
CA ARG A 182 -18.32 -2.92 -0.57
C ARG A 182 -18.41 -4.34 -1.10
N THR A 183 -17.44 -4.79 -1.87
CA THR A 183 -17.50 -6.08 -2.57
C THR A 183 -16.24 -6.87 -2.30
N TRP A 184 -16.45 -8.13 -1.90
CA TRP A 184 -15.41 -9.14 -1.82
C TRP A 184 -15.78 -10.22 -2.81
N ALA A 185 -14.86 -10.51 -3.73
CA ALA A 185 -15.07 -11.52 -4.74
C ALA A 185 -13.83 -12.40 -4.84
N PRO A 186 -13.98 -13.72 -5.07
CA PRO A 186 -12.83 -14.57 -5.33
C PRO A 186 -12.01 -14.03 -6.51
N GLY A 187 -10.69 -13.94 -6.32
CA GLY A 187 -9.78 -13.49 -7.35
C GLY A 187 -8.47 -12.94 -6.80
N ASP A 188 -7.48 -12.82 -7.68
CA ASP A 188 -6.11 -12.45 -7.35
C ASP A 188 -5.53 -11.43 -8.35
N SER A 189 -6.42 -10.72 -9.05
CA SER A 189 -6.08 -9.75 -10.09
C SER A 189 -6.96 -8.51 -9.93
N GLY A 190 -6.58 -7.62 -9.02
CA GLY A 190 -7.31 -6.38 -8.71
C GLY A 190 -6.43 -5.37 -7.98
N SER A 191 -6.98 -4.19 -7.68
CA SER A 191 -6.25 -3.11 -7.00
C SER A 191 -5.94 -3.41 -5.54
N ASP A 192 -6.85 -4.06 -4.82
CA ASP A 192 -6.62 -4.54 -3.46
C ASP A 192 -6.94 -6.05 -3.45
N ILE A 193 -5.96 -6.86 -3.07
CA ILE A 193 -6.09 -8.33 -3.02
C ILE A 193 -5.79 -8.81 -1.61
N PHE A 194 -6.78 -9.45 -0.99
CA PHE A 194 -6.66 -10.03 0.34
C PHE A 194 -6.45 -11.54 0.27
N PHE A 195 -5.41 -12.01 0.94
CA PHE A 195 -5.12 -13.42 1.14
C PHE A 195 -5.48 -13.79 2.59
N PRO A 196 -6.61 -14.48 2.82
CA PRO A 196 -7.03 -14.91 4.15
C PRO A 196 -6.19 -16.09 4.64
N ASN A 197 -5.96 -16.15 5.94
CA ASN A 197 -5.37 -17.29 6.65
C ASN A 197 -4.09 -17.79 5.96
N VAL A 198 -3.10 -16.93 5.76
CA VAL A 198 -1.81 -17.32 5.20
C VAL A 198 -0.99 -18.08 6.23
N ALA A 199 -0.49 -19.26 5.86
CA ALA A 199 0.35 -20.07 6.73
C ALA A 199 1.64 -19.30 7.09
N VAL A 200 1.96 -19.25 8.38
CA VAL A 200 3.10 -18.47 8.89
C VAL A 200 4.43 -19.10 8.49
N GLY A 201 4.55 -20.43 8.55
CA GLY A 201 5.78 -21.15 8.19
C GLY A 201 7.00 -20.62 8.94
N THR A 202 8.01 -20.16 8.20
CA THR A 202 9.24 -19.55 8.73
C THR A 202 9.10 -18.06 9.09
N GLY A 203 7.89 -17.51 9.00
CA GLY A 203 7.60 -16.09 9.23
C GLY A 203 7.79 -15.21 7.99
N LYS A 204 8.14 -15.78 6.84
CA LYS A 204 8.21 -15.09 5.55
C LYS A 204 7.56 -15.91 4.44
N VAL A 205 6.92 -15.24 3.50
CA VAL A 205 6.22 -15.84 2.36
C VAL A 205 6.65 -15.14 1.08
N LYS A 206 6.86 -15.91 0.00
CA LYS A 206 7.16 -15.31 -1.30
C LYS A 206 5.90 -14.74 -1.92
N LEU A 207 5.99 -13.49 -2.39
CA LEU A 207 4.97 -12.83 -3.18
C LEU A 207 5.44 -12.79 -4.63
N GLN A 208 4.58 -13.20 -5.55
CA GLN A 208 4.87 -13.22 -6.99
C GLN A 208 3.86 -12.38 -7.75
N ILE A 209 4.36 -11.58 -8.69
CA ILE A 209 3.59 -10.73 -9.58
C ILE A 209 3.72 -11.33 -10.99
N ALA A 210 2.61 -11.76 -11.58
CA ALA A 210 2.63 -12.32 -12.93
C ALA A 210 3.10 -11.26 -13.95
N GLY A 211 4.02 -11.64 -14.84
CA GLY A 211 4.69 -10.72 -15.76
C GLY A 211 5.83 -9.91 -15.12
N GLY A 212 6.12 -10.14 -13.84
CA GLY A 212 7.08 -9.38 -13.05
C GLY A 212 6.50 -8.05 -12.54
N GLY A 213 7.33 -7.27 -11.86
CA GLY A 213 6.96 -5.99 -11.27
C GLY A 213 8.03 -5.50 -10.31
N ALA A 214 7.91 -4.24 -9.89
CA ALA A 214 8.63 -3.77 -8.71
C ALA A 214 7.79 -4.05 -7.46
N GLY A 215 8.44 -4.47 -6.40
CA GLY A 215 7.76 -4.92 -5.20
C GLY A 215 8.52 -6.03 -4.49
N GLN A 216 8.06 -6.29 -3.28
CA GLN A 216 8.61 -7.31 -2.40
C GLN A 216 8.44 -8.70 -3.00
N THR A 217 9.54 -9.46 -3.08
CA THR A 217 9.47 -10.88 -3.43
C THR A 217 9.30 -11.78 -2.22
N GLU A 218 9.56 -11.27 -1.01
CA GLU A 218 9.36 -11.98 0.28
C GLU A 218 8.81 -11.01 1.33
N ILE A 219 7.69 -11.36 1.96
CA ILE A 219 6.99 -10.52 2.93
C ILE A 219 6.85 -11.22 4.28
N PRO A 220 6.86 -10.50 5.42
CA PRO A 220 6.64 -11.10 6.72
C PRO A 220 5.19 -11.56 6.85
N VAL A 221 4.98 -12.72 7.45
CA VAL A 221 3.67 -13.21 7.84
C VAL A 221 3.73 -13.58 9.31
N VAL A 222 2.86 -12.96 10.11
CA VAL A 222 2.81 -13.13 11.55
C VAL A 222 1.40 -13.57 11.94
N ALA A 223 1.31 -14.55 12.84
CA ALA A 223 0.02 -15.04 13.34
C ALA A 223 -0.83 -13.88 13.89
N GLY A 224 -2.12 -13.86 13.54
CA GLY A 224 -3.07 -12.87 14.05
C GLY A 224 -2.78 -11.43 13.63
N THR A 225 -2.00 -11.21 12.57
CA THR A 225 -1.58 -9.88 12.09
C THR A 225 -1.95 -9.72 10.61
N ILE A 226 -2.25 -8.49 10.20
CA ILE A 226 -2.41 -8.14 8.78
C ILE A 226 -1.12 -7.49 8.28
N THR A 227 -0.47 -8.12 7.31
CA THR A 227 0.66 -7.53 6.58
C THR A 227 0.13 -6.82 5.34
N ASN A 228 0.31 -5.49 5.28
CA ASN A 228 0.04 -4.66 4.12
C ASN A 228 1.31 -4.47 3.31
N VAL A 229 1.22 -4.70 2.00
CA VAL A 229 2.30 -4.46 1.03
C VAL A 229 1.74 -3.73 -0.19
N ALA A 230 2.55 -2.89 -0.82
CA ALA A 230 2.23 -2.30 -2.12
C ALA A 230 3.17 -2.85 -3.19
N VAL A 231 2.66 -2.99 -4.41
CA VAL A 231 3.40 -3.47 -5.56
C VAL A 231 3.13 -2.62 -6.80
N LEU A 232 4.08 -2.63 -7.73
CA LEU A 232 3.99 -2.01 -9.03
C LEU A 232 4.07 -3.08 -10.12
N PRO A 233 3.03 -3.23 -10.96
CA PRO A 233 3.07 -4.12 -12.10
C PRO A 233 4.05 -3.61 -13.17
N ASN A 234 4.67 -4.51 -13.92
CA ASN A 234 5.43 -4.18 -15.14
C ASN A 234 4.54 -3.66 -16.28
#